data_AF-U6DKL5-F1
#
_entry.id   AF-U6DKL5-F1
#
_cell.length_a   1.000
_cell.length_b   1.000
_cell.length_c   1.000
_cell.angle_alpha   90.00
_cell.angle_beta   90.00
_cell.angle_gamma   90.00
#
_symmetry.space_group_name_H-M   'P 1'
#
loop_
_entity.id
_entity.type
_entity.pdbx_description
1 polymer ?
#
loop_
_entity_poly.entity_id
_entity_poly.type
_entity_poly.pdbx_seq_one_letter_code
_entity_poly.pdbx_strand_id
1 'polypeptide(L)'
;NPILEAFGNAKTVKNDNSSRFGKFIRINFDVAGYIVGANIETYLLEKSRAIRQAKDECSFHIFYQLLGGAGEQLKADLLLEPCSNYRFLTNGPSSSPGQERELFHETLESLKVLGFTPDEITSMLRIVSAVLQFGNIILKRERNNDQASMPDNTAAQKLCRLLGLGVTDFSRALLTPRIKVGRDYVQKAQTKEQADFALEALAKATYE
;
A
#
# COMPACT_ATOMS: atom_id res chain seq x y z
N ASN A 1 7.95 18.33 -0.27
CA ASN A 1 7.44 17.85 -1.58
C ASN A 1 7.91 16.45 -1.95
N PRO A 2 9.21 16.11 -1.93
CA PRO A 2 9.69 14.79 -2.39
C PRO A 2 8.98 13.59 -1.76
N ILE A 3 8.70 13.65 -0.45
CA ILE A 3 7.98 12.60 0.26
C ILE A 3 6.57 12.40 -0.30
N LEU A 4 5.79 13.47 -0.45
CA LEU A 4 4.44 13.38 -1.01
C LEU A 4 4.44 12.91 -2.47
N GLU A 5 5.52 13.16 -3.21
CA GLU A 5 5.66 12.67 -4.58
C GLU A 5 5.97 11.17 -4.60
N ALA A 6 6.81 10.67 -3.69
CA ALA A 6 7.07 9.22 -3.59
C ALA A 6 5.78 8.42 -3.33
N PHE A 7 4.92 8.90 -2.42
CA PHE A 7 3.68 8.22 -2.03
C PHE A 7 2.43 8.63 -2.83
N GLY A 8 2.49 9.74 -3.57
CA GLY A 8 1.30 10.33 -4.20
C GLY A 8 1.44 10.53 -5.71
N ASN A 9 2.64 10.40 -6.26
CA ASN A 9 2.84 10.45 -7.70
C ASN A 9 3.04 9.06 -8.30
N ALA A 10 2.72 8.93 -9.57
CA ALA A 10 2.89 7.73 -10.36
C ALA A 10 3.11 8.05 -11.84
N LYS A 11 3.71 7.10 -12.56
CA LYS A 11 3.78 7.15 -14.02
C LYS A 11 2.41 6.87 -14.65
N THR A 12 2.04 7.74 -15.58
CA THR A 12 0.85 7.63 -16.44
C THR A 12 1.26 7.71 -17.90
N VAL A 13 0.34 7.45 -18.83
CA VAL A 13 0.60 7.59 -20.28
C VAL A 13 0.96 9.02 -20.71
N LYS A 14 0.66 10.04 -19.89
CA LYS A 14 0.90 11.46 -20.20
C LYS A 14 2.08 12.09 -19.48
N ASN A 15 2.46 11.53 -18.34
CA ASN A 15 3.47 12.09 -17.44
C ASN A 15 4.04 10.98 -16.56
N ASP A 16 5.36 10.85 -16.56
CA ASP A 16 6.10 9.84 -15.80
C ASP A 16 6.10 10.10 -14.27
N ASN A 17 5.82 11.33 -13.84
CA ASN A 17 5.72 11.73 -12.42
C ASN A 17 4.43 12.52 -12.17
N SER A 18 3.27 11.93 -12.47
CA SER A 18 1.96 12.56 -12.33
C SER A 18 1.49 12.54 -10.88
N SER A 19 1.19 13.70 -10.29
CA SER A 19 0.50 13.76 -9.00
C SER A 19 -0.91 13.16 -9.10
N ARG A 20 -1.20 12.20 -8.24
CA ARG A 20 -2.46 11.46 -8.18
C ARG A 20 -3.33 11.88 -6.99
N PHE A 21 -3.12 13.10 -6.52
CA PHE A 21 -3.85 13.77 -5.46
C PHE A 21 -3.74 15.29 -5.68
N GLY A 22 -4.73 16.04 -5.22
CA GLY A 22 -4.66 17.49 -5.10
C GLY A 22 -3.89 17.89 -3.85
N LYS A 23 -3.14 18.99 -3.92
CA LYS A 23 -2.43 19.57 -2.76
C LYS A 23 -2.60 21.07 -2.71
N PHE A 24 -2.93 21.60 -1.53
CA PHE A 24 -2.95 23.02 -1.23
C PHE A 24 -1.91 23.30 -0.13
N ILE A 25 -0.93 24.14 -0.44
CA ILE A 25 0.17 24.47 0.47
C ILE A 25 -0.03 25.90 0.96
N ARG A 26 -0.16 26.07 2.26
CA ARG A 26 -0.24 27.38 2.92
C ARG A 26 1.08 27.66 3.62
N ILE A 27 1.72 28.78 3.29
CA ILE A 27 2.94 29.26 3.97
C ILE A 27 2.53 30.43 4.87
N ASN A 28 2.90 30.37 6.14
CA ASN A 28 2.58 31.38 7.13
C ASN A 28 3.79 32.31 7.32
N PHE A 29 3.51 33.62 7.36
CA PHE A 29 4.52 34.66 7.56
C PHE A 29 4.23 35.43 8.85
N ASP A 30 5.27 35.91 9.51
CA ASP A 30 5.15 36.85 10.62
C ASP A 30 4.94 38.30 10.15
N VAL A 31 4.82 39.23 11.11
CA VAL A 31 4.65 40.66 10.83
C VAL A 31 5.86 41.29 10.14
N ALA A 32 7.03 40.67 10.21
CA ALA A 32 8.26 41.13 9.55
C ALA A 32 8.46 40.52 8.15
N GLY A 33 7.57 39.61 7.73
CA GLY A 33 7.63 38.96 6.42
C GLY A 33 8.51 37.71 6.37
N TYR A 34 8.91 37.15 7.52
CA TYR A 34 9.65 35.89 7.57
C TYR A 34 8.72 34.68 7.63
N ILE A 35 9.15 33.56 7.04
CA ILE A 35 8.42 32.30 7.08
C ILE A 35 8.48 31.73 8.50
N VAL A 36 7.31 31.47 9.10
CA VAL A 36 7.20 30.90 10.45
C VAL A 36 6.50 29.54 10.49
N GLY A 37 5.93 29.10 9.37
CA GLY A 37 5.33 27.77 9.29
C GLY A 37 4.74 27.46 7.92
N ALA A 38 4.35 26.20 7.74
CA ALA A 38 3.65 25.73 6.56
C ALA A 38 2.58 24.69 6.94
N ASN A 39 1.51 24.62 6.15
CA ASN A 39 0.48 23.59 6.23
C ASN A 39 0.24 23.01 4.83
N ILE A 40 -0.04 21.71 4.75
CA ILE A 40 -0.38 21.03 3.50
C ILE A 40 -1.71 20.31 3.68
N GLU A 41 -2.68 20.68 2.85
CA GLU A 41 -3.95 19.97 2.74
C GLU A 41 -3.95 19.14 1.47
N THR A 42 -4.30 17.86 1.59
CA THR A 42 -4.34 16.91 0.49
C THR A 42 -5.77 16.51 0.16
N TYR A 43 -6.02 16.20 -1.11
CA TYR A 43 -7.36 15.95 -1.63
C TYR A 43 -7.35 14.78 -2.61
N LEU A 44 -8.35 13.90 -2.48
CA LEU A 44 -8.71 12.90 -3.50
C LEU A 44 -7.51 12.08 -4.01
N LEU A 45 -6.81 11.39 -3.11
CA LEU A 45 -5.80 10.41 -3.52
C LEU A 45 -6.47 9.32 -4.38
N GLU A 46 -5.91 9.06 -5.56
CA GLU A 46 -6.36 7.98 -6.46
C GLU A 46 -5.92 6.60 -5.92
N LYS A 47 -6.38 6.22 -4.72
CA LYS A 47 -5.98 4.99 -4.02
C LYS A 47 -6.27 3.71 -4.81
N SER A 48 -7.19 3.73 -5.77
CA SER A 48 -7.42 2.61 -6.69
C SER A 48 -6.17 2.19 -7.48
N ARG A 49 -5.25 3.14 -7.72
CA ARG A 49 -3.98 2.88 -8.37
C ARG A 49 -3.07 1.96 -7.56
N ALA A 50 -3.23 1.88 -6.24
CA ALA A 50 -2.43 1.00 -5.40
C ALA A 50 -2.67 -0.50 -5.70
N ILE A 51 -3.83 -0.86 -6.25
CA ILE A 51 -4.21 -2.27 -6.47
C ILE A 51 -4.29 -2.68 -7.94
N ARG A 52 -4.44 -1.72 -8.87
CA ARG A 52 -4.51 -1.98 -10.31
C ARG A 52 -4.11 -0.74 -11.10
N GLN A 53 -3.42 -0.94 -12.22
CA GLN A 53 -3.01 0.15 -13.11
C GLN A 53 -3.48 -0.10 -14.55
N ALA A 54 -3.73 0.98 -15.29
CA ALA A 54 -4.02 0.88 -16.71
C ALA A 54 -2.77 0.46 -17.50
N LYS A 55 -2.95 0.03 -18.75
CA LYS A 55 -1.83 -0.34 -19.63
C LYS A 55 -0.82 0.80 -19.73
N ASP A 56 0.47 0.46 -19.68
CA ASP A 56 1.61 1.39 -19.77
C ASP A 56 1.71 2.41 -18.62
N GLU A 57 0.95 2.21 -17.54
CA GLU A 57 1.03 3.01 -16.31
C GLU A 57 1.68 2.23 -15.16
N CYS A 58 2.15 2.94 -14.13
CA CYS A 58 2.71 2.33 -12.93
C CYS A 58 1.88 2.69 -11.68
N SER A 59 2.11 1.93 -10.61
CA SER A 59 1.63 2.28 -9.27
C SER A 59 2.41 3.47 -8.71
N PHE A 60 2.16 3.84 -7.46
CA PHE A 60 2.90 4.89 -6.77
C PHE A 60 4.41 4.58 -6.72
N HIS A 61 5.25 5.62 -6.87
CA HIS A 61 6.70 5.45 -6.98
C HIS A 61 7.31 4.70 -5.79
N ILE A 62 6.79 4.92 -4.58
CA ILE A 62 7.30 4.29 -3.35
C ILE A 62 7.31 2.76 -3.42
N PHE A 63 6.37 2.12 -4.15
CA PHE A 63 6.39 0.67 -4.31
C PHE A 63 7.64 0.20 -5.05
N TYR A 64 7.97 0.87 -6.16
CA TYR A 64 9.13 0.53 -6.98
C TYR A 64 10.45 0.92 -6.30
N GLN A 65 10.48 2.10 -5.68
CA GLN A 65 11.62 2.56 -4.89
C GLN A 65 11.93 1.57 -3.75
N LEU A 66 10.92 1.09 -3.03
CA LEU A 66 11.11 0.11 -1.96
C LEU A 66 11.64 -1.22 -2.49
N LEU A 67 11.03 -1.76 -3.55
CA LEU A 67 11.41 -3.07 -4.10
C LEU A 67 12.80 -3.07 -4.76
N GLY A 68 13.15 -1.99 -5.46
CA GLY A 68 14.45 -1.85 -6.13
C GLY A 68 15.57 -1.27 -5.26
N GLY A 69 15.21 -0.43 -4.29
CA GLY A 69 16.15 0.34 -3.48
C GLY A 69 16.47 -0.25 -2.11
N ALA A 70 15.62 -1.11 -1.56
CA ALA A 70 15.88 -1.75 -0.26
C ALA A 70 17.15 -2.62 -0.28
N GLY A 71 17.94 -2.54 0.78
CA GLY A 71 19.02 -3.50 1.05
C GLY A 71 18.48 -4.87 1.45
N GLU A 72 19.32 -5.91 1.37
CA GLU A 72 18.92 -7.31 1.62
C GLU A 72 18.34 -7.53 3.02
N GLN A 73 18.90 -6.88 4.04
CA GLN A 73 18.35 -6.95 5.40
C GLN A 73 16.93 -6.40 5.47
N LEU A 74 16.70 -5.20 4.91
CA LEU A 74 15.37 -4.57 4.90
C LEU A 74 14.36 -5.38 4.08
N LYS A 75 14.80 -5.99 2.97
CA LYS A 75 13.95 -6.91 2.19
C LYS A 75 13.53 -8.12 3.02
N ALA A 76 14.45 -8.71 3.78
CA ALA A 76 14.15 -9.84 4.66
C ALA A 76 13.17 -9.43 5.77
N ASP A 77 13.42 -8.29 6.43
CA ASP A 77 12.60 -7.80 7.55
C ASP A 77 11.17 -7.45 7.12
N LEU A 78 11.02 -6.89 5.92
CA LEU A 78 9.73 -6.50 5.35
C LEU A 78 9.10 -7.57 4.45
N LEU A 79 9.70 -8.77 4.36
CA LEU A 79 9.22 -9.89 3.56
C LEU A 79 9.00 -9.53 2.08
N LEU A 80 9.90 -8.72 1.53
CA LEU A 80 9.82 -8.25 0.15
C LEU A 80 10.21 -9.35 -0.84
N GLU A 81 9.44 -9.44 -1.92
CA GLU A 81 9.65 -10.34 -3.06
C GLU A 81 9.99 -9.54 -4.32
N PRO A 82 10.46 -10.18 -5.40
CA PRO A 82 10.63 -9.52 -6.70
C PRO A 82 9.33 -8.87 -7.20
N CYS A 83 9.45 -7.77 -7.95
CA CYS A 83 8.29 -7.00 -8.45
C CYS A 83 7.25 -7.86 -9.19
N SER A 84 7.69 -8.87 -9.94
CA SER A 84 6.82 -9.80 -10.68
C SER A 84 5.91 -10.65 -9.80
N ASN A 85 6.22 -10.78 -8.51
CA ASN A 85 5.47 -11.62 -7.58
C ASN A 85 4.23 -10.92 -7.00
N TYR A 86 4.08 -9.61 -7.22
CA TYR A 86 2.98 -8.85 -6.64
C TYR A 86 1.86 -8.59 -7.66
N ARG A 87 0.69 -9.17 -7.40
CA ARG A 87 -0.51 -8.98 -8.26
C ARG A 87 -0.90 -7.51 -8.45
N PHE A 88 -0.69 -6.69 -7.42
CA PHE A 88 -1.04 -5.27 -7.43
C PHE A 88 -0.13 -4.42 -8.32
N LEU A 89 0.99 -4.94 -8.80
CA LEU A 89 1.85 -4.28 -9.78
C LEU A 89 1.53 -4.83 -11.17
N THR A 90 0.41 -4.37 -11.75
CA THR A 90 -0.27 -4.96 -12.92
C THR A 90 0.63 -5.09 -14.15
N ASN A 91 1.51 -4.11 -14.38
CA ASN A 91 2.39 -4.07 -15.54
C ASN A 91 3.84 -4.50 -15.21
N GLY A 92 4.06 -5.11 -14.05
CA GLY A 92 5.37 -5.59 -13.62
C GLY A 92 6.34 -4.47 -13.24
N PRO A 93 7.66 -4.64 -13.48
CA PRO A 93 8.70 -3.72 -13.03
C PRO A 93 8.59 -2.33 -13.68
N SER A 94 9.20 -1.34 -13.04
CA SER A 94 9.21 0.03 -13.57
C SER A 94 9.91 0.09 -14.94
N SER A 95 9.49 1.04 -15.78
CA SER A 95 10.07 1.23 -17.12
C SER A 95 11.51 1.78 -17.10
N SER A 96 11.98 2.28 -15.94
CA SER A 96 13.30 2.87 -15.75
C SER A 96 14.07 2.14 -14.63
N PRO A 97 14.42 0.86 -14.83
CA PRO A 97 15.17 0.09 -13.85
C PRO A 97 16.57 0.70 -13.66
N GLY A 98 17.00 0.85 -12.40
CA GLY A 98 18.35 1.31 -12.04
C GLY A 98 18.39 2.59 -11.20
N GLN A 99 17.42 3.50 -11.35
CA GLN A 99 17.33 4.73 -10.55
C GLN A 99 16.58 4.54 -9.22
N GLU A 100 15.87 3.42 -9.06
CA GLU A 100 15.03 3.14 -7.88
C GLU A 100 15.81 3.22 -6.57
N ARG A 101 17.08 2.80 -6.56
CA ARG A 101 17.94 2.85 -5.38
C ARG A 101 18.28 4.28 -4.96
N GLU A 102 18.60 5.14 -5.93
CA GLU A 102 18.92 6.54 -5.67
C GLU A 102 17.66 7.29 -5.18
N LEU A 103 16.54 7.12 -5.89
CA LEU A 103 15.26 7.73 -5.52
C LEU A 103 14.75 7.24 -4.15
N PHE A 104 14.99 5.98 -3.81
CA PHE A 104 14.67 5.44 -2.49
C PHE A 104 15.52 6.14 -1.41
N HIS A 105 16.82 6.26 -1.62
CA HIS A 105 17.71 6.96 -0.68
C HIS A 105 17.32 8.42 -0.50
N GLU A 106 17.02 9.16 -1.57
CA GLU A 106 16.54 10.55 -1.50
C GLU A 106 15.25 10.67 -0.69
N THR A 107 14.32 9.72 -0.85
CA THR A 107 13.07 9.68 -0.08
C THR A 107 13.34 9.43 1.41
N LEU A 108 14.24 8.50 1.74
CA LEU A 108 14.64 8.24 3.13
C LEU A 108 15.33 9.44 3.78
N GLU A 109 16.25 10.09 3.07
CA GLU A 109 16.91 11.31 3.56
C GLU A 109 15.89 12.45 3.76
N SER A 110 14.94 12.60 2.85
CA SER A 110 13.87 13.58 3.00
C SER A 110 13.03 13.33 4.25
N LEU A 111 12.69 12.07 4.55
CA LEU A 111 11.97 11.70 5.78
C LEU A 111 12.79 12.03 7.04
N LYS A 112 14.09 11.73 7.04
CA LYS A 112 14.99 12.09 8.16
C LYS A 112 15.07 13.59 8.38
N VAL A 113 15.14 14.39 7.31
CA VAL A 113 15.16 15.86 7.39
C VAL A 113 13.86 16.41 7.99
N LEU A 114 12.71 15.77 7.73
CA LEU A 114 11.45 16.12 8.39
C LEU A 114 11.35 15.65 9.86
N GLY A 115 12.34 14.90 10.35
CA GLY A 115 12.40 14.46 11.74
C GLY A 115 11.75 13.10 12.01
N PHE A 116 11.42 12.31 10.98
CA PHE A 116 10.95 10.94 11.18
C PHE A 116 12.07 10.06 11.75
N THR A 117 11.74 9.33 12.81
CA THR A 117 12.67 8.38 13.42
C THR A 117 12.88 7.14 12.54
N PRO A 118 14.01 6.41 12.70
CA PRO A 118 14.25 5.17 11.95
C PRO A 118 13.11 4.14 12.10
N ASP A 119 12.51 4.04 13.28
CA ASP A 119 11.42 3.10 13.56
C ASP A 119 10.11 3.51 12.88
N GLU A 120 9.80 4.81 12.81
CA GLU A 120 8.65 5.34 12.07
C GLU A 120 8.82 5.09 10.57
N ILE A 121 10.00 5.36 10.01
CA ILE A 121 10.31 5.11 8.60
C ILE A 121 10.14 3.62 8.29
N THR A 122 10.75 2.75 9.11
CA THR A 122 10.62 1.29 8.94
C THR A 122 9.15 0.85 9.03
N SER A 123 8.38 1.44 9.94
CA SER A 123 6.96 1.16 10.08
C SER A 123 6.15 1.60 8.86
N MET A 124 6.44 2.77 8.28
CA MET A 124 5.81 3.23 7.04
C MET A 124 6.09 2.26 5.88
N LEU A 125 7.35 1.84 5.71
CA LEU A 125 7.73 0.89 4.67
C LEU A 125 7.12 -0.50 4.90
N ARG A 126 6.94 -0.91 6.16
CA ARG A 126 6.21 -2.14 6.52
C ARG A 126 4.77 -2.09 6.07
N ILE A 127 4.09 -0.95 6.19
CA ILE A 127 2.73 -0.76 5.68
C ILE A 127 2.71 -0.82 4.15
N VAL A 128 3.68 -0.23 3.46
CA VAL A 128 3.82 -0.34 1.99
C VAL A 128 3.94 -1.82 1.56
N SER A 129 4.78 -2.61 2.25
CA SER A 129 4.88 -4.05 2.02
C SER A 129 3.56 -4.78 2.30
N ALA A 130 2.87 -4.44 3.39
CA ALA A 130 1.57 -5.03 3.73
C ALA A 130 0.53 -4.78 2.63
N VAL A 131 0.46 -3.56 2.10
CA VAL A 131 -0.43 -3.21 0.97
C VAL A 131 -0.16 -4.11 -0.23
N LEU A 132 1.10 -4.36 -0.58
CA LEU A 132 1.45 -5.29 -1.65
C LEU A 132 1.03 -6.74 -1.33
N GLN A 133 1.22 -7.20 -0.10
CA GLN A 133 0.92 -8.58 0.28
C GLN A 133 -0.58 -8.90 0.35
N PHE A 134 -1.46 -7.92 0.54
CA PHE A 134 -2.90 -8.12 0.32
C PHE A 134 -3.19 -8.67 -1.09
N GLY A 135 -2.44 -8.21 -2.10
CA GLY A 135 -2.62 -8.60 -3.49
C GLY A 135 -2.29 -10.06 -3.76
N ASN A 136 -1.45 -10.67 -2.93
CA ASN A 136 -0.94 -12.04 -3.10
C ASN A 136 -1.81 -13.11 -2.41
N ILE A 137 -2.83 -12.70 -1.65
CA ILE A 137 -3.78 -13.64 -1.08
C ILE A 137 -4.67 -14.20 -2.21
N ILE A 138 -4.61 -15.50 -2.42
CA ILE A 138 -5.39 -16.19 -3.45
C ILE A 138 -6.57 -16.89 -2.80
N LEU A 139 -7.78 -16.44 -3.13
CA LEU A 139 -9.01 -17.07 -2.72
C LEU A 139 -9.56 -17.99 -3.83
N LYS A 140 -10.15 -19.11 -3.43
CA LYS A 140 -10.83 -20.05 -4.33
C LYS A 140 -12.29 -20.22 -3.91
N ARG A 141 -13.13 -20.53 -4.89
CA ARG A 141 -14.51 -20.94 -4.66
C ARG A 141 -14.53 -22.41 -4.27
N GLU A 142 -15.18 -22.74 -3.16
CA GLU A 142 -15.46 -24.12 -2.79
C GLU A 142 -16.46 -24.74 -3.76
N ARG A 143 -16.29 -26.04 -4.08
CA ARG A 143 -17.13 -26.75 -5.06
C ARG A 143 -18.58 -26.95 -4.60
N ASN A 144 -18.81 -26.97 -3.29
CA ASN A 144 -20.06 -27.49 -2.72
C ASN A 144 -21.05 -26.39 -2.28
N ASN A 145 -20.58 -25.19 -1.98
CA ASN A 145 -21.37 -24.15 -1.29
C ASN A 145 -21.08 -22.71 -1.77
N ASP A 146 -20.29 -22.56 -2.84
CA ASP A 146 -19.87 -21.27 -3.42
C ASP A 146 -19.11 -20.31 -2.50
N GLN A 147 -18.66 -20.80 -1.33
CA GLN A 147 -17.95 -19.99 -0.35
C GLN A 147 -16.50 -19.76 -0.75
N ALA A 148 -15.94 -18.64 -0.30
CA ALA A 148 -14.51 -18.37 -0.39
C ALA A 148 -13.74 -19.29 0.56
N SER A 149 -12.67 -19.89 0.05
CA SER A 149 -11.65 -20.60 0.82
C SER A 149 -10.26 -20.08 0.50
N MET A 150 -9.36 -20.21 1.48
CA MET A 150 -7.95 -19.82 1.36
C MET A 150 -7.09 -21.10 1.46
N PRO A 151 -6.85 -21.80 0.33
CA PRO A 151 -6.15 -23.08 0.34
C PRO A 151 -4.66 -22.94 0.69
N ASP A 152 -4.04 -21.83 0.30
CA ASP A 152 -2.70 -21.44 0.73
C ASP A 152 -2.81 -20.16 1.53
N ASN A 153 -2.38 -20.21 2.79
CA ASN A 153 -2.42 -19.07 3.70
C ASN A 153 -1.05 -18.39 3.85
N THR A 154 -0.03 -18.78 3.08
CA THR A 154 1.34 -18.22 3.18
C THR A 154 1.34 -16.69 3.02
N ALA A 155 0.65 -16.15 2.01
CA ALA A 155 0.53 -14.70 1.82
C ALA A 155 -0.20 -14.02 2.98
N ALA A 156 -1.26 -14.64 3.52
CA ALA A 156 -1.98 -14.12 4.67
C ALA A 156 -1.13 -14.15 5.95
N GLN A 157 -0.28 -15.16 6.14
CA GLN A 157 0.67 -15.20 7.25
C GLN A 157 1.68 -14.05 7.17
N LYS A 158 2.26 -13.81 5.99
CA LYS A 158 3.17 -12.67 5.76
C LYS A 158 2.46 -11.35 6.05
N LEU A 159 1.26 -11.15 5.50
CA LEU A 159 0.46 -9.95 5.72
C LEU A 159 0.16 -9.72 7.21
N CYS A 160 -0.32 -10.76 7.91
CA CYS A 160 -0.64 -10.68 9.33
C CYS A 160 0.59 -10.36 10.18
N ARG A 161 1.76 -10.90 9.83
CA ARG A 161 3.03 -10.54 10.48
C ARG A 161 3.39 -9.07 10.30
N LEU A 162 3.19 -8.51 9.10
CA LEU A 162 3.46 -7.09 8.81
C LEU A 162 2.48 -6.16 9.54
N LEU A 163 1.22 -6.57 9.68
CA LEU A 163 0.16 -5.80 10.34
C LEU A 163 0.03 -6.06 11.86
N GLY A 164 0.77 -7.03 12.41
CA GLY A 164 0.65 -7.42 13.82
C GLY A 164 -0.70 -8.08 14.17
N LEU A 165 -1.27 -8.84 13.25
CA LEU A 165 -2.58 -9.50 13.39
C LEU A 165 -2.46 -11.02 13.58
N GLY A 166 -3.47 -11.64 14.19
CA GLY A 166 -3.61 -13.09 14.24
C GLY A 166 -4.14 -13.66 12.93
N VAL A 167 -3.44 -14.64 12.34
CA VAL A 167 -3.81 -15.23 11.03
C VAL A 167 -5.20 -15.85 11.07
N THR A 168 -5.53 -16.62 12.12
CA THR A 168 -6.84 -17.27 12.27
C THR A 168 -7.97 -16.26 12.34
N ASP A 169 -7.78 -15.16 13.07
CA ASP A 169 -8.80 -14.12 13.22
C ASP A 169 -8.96 -13.30 11.95
N PHE A 170 -7.85 -12.98 11.27
CA PHE A 170 -7.88 -12.33 9.95
C PHE A 170 -8.61 -13.19 8.92
N SER A 171 -8.25 -14.47 8.78
CA SER A 171 -8.91 -15.39 7.85
C SER A 171 -10.38 -15.57 8.17
N ARG A 172 -10.75 -15.71 9.44
CA ARG A 172 -12.17 -15.80 9.86
C ARG A 172 -12.92 -14.52 9.55
N ALA A 173 -12.35 -13.34 9.86
CA ALA A 173 -12.99 -12.05 9.61
C ALA A 173 -13.18 -11.79 8.11
N LEU A 174 -12.23 -12.23 7.28
CA LEU A 174 -12.30 -12.08 5.83
C LEU A 174 -13.30 -13.04 5.18
N LEU A 175 -13.26 -14.33 5.53
CA LEU A 175 -14.06 -15.37 4.86
C LEU A 175 -15.46 -15.50 5.46
N THR A 176 -15.60 -15.29 6.77
CA THR A 176 -16.83 -15.46 7.54
C THR A 176 -17.03 -14.28 8.51
N PRO A 177 -17.18 -13.04 8.01
CA PRO A 177 -17.33 -11.86 8.84
C PRO A 177 -18.52 -12.01 9.80
N ARG A 178 -18.30 -11.56 11.05
CA ARG A 178 -19.33 -11.44 12.07
C ARG A 178 -19.95 -10.04 11.99
N ILE A 179 -21.18 -9.97 11.49
CA ILE A 179 -21.89 -8.71 11.24
C ILE A 179 -22.90 -8.49 12.36
N LYS A 180 -22.94 -7.28 12.92
CA LYS A 180 -23.97 -6.89 13.89
C LYS A 180 -25.21 -6.39 13.16
N VAL A 181 -26.35 -7.02 13.42
CA VAL A 181 -27.65 -6.62 12.84
C VAL A 181 -28.61 -6.36 14.00
N GLY A 182 -28.93 -5.09 14.26
CA GLY A 182 -29.69 -4.70 15.44
C GLY A 182 -28.96 -5.06 16.74
N ARG A 183 -29.54 -5.98 17.52
CA ARG A 183 -28.97 -6.48 18.79
C ARG A 183 -28.19 -7.79 18.64
N ASP A 184 -28.26 -8.44 17.48
CA ASP A 184 -27.70 -9.78 17.26
C ASP A 184 -26.41 -9.74 16.42
N TYR A 185 -25.63 -10.81 16.51
CA TYR A 185 -24.45 -11.05 15.68
C TYR A 185 -24.69 -12.24 14.77
N VAL A 186 -24.52 -12.03 13.47
CA VAL A 186 -24.69 -13.06 12.44
C VAL A 186 -23.35 -13.31 11.77
N GLN A 187 -22.94 -14.58 11.70
CA GLN A 187 -21.81 -14.99 10.86
C GLN A 187 -22.31 -15.28 9.46
N LYS A 188 -21.70 -14.66 8.45
CA LYS A 188 -22.06 -14.85 7.05
C LYS A 188 -20.83 -15.20 6.23
N ALA A 189 -20.78 -16.41 5.69
CA ALA A 189 -19.76 -16.79 4.72
C ALA A 189 -19.81 -15.90 3.48
N GLN A 190 -18.64 -15.48 3.00
CA GLN A 190 -18.50 -14.68 1.78
C GLN A 190 -18.31 -15.59 0.56
N THR A 191 -18.80 -15.15 -0.59
CA THR A 191 -18.35 -15.73 -1.87
C THR A 191 -16.92 -15.29 -2.16
N LYS A 192 -16.27 -15.96 -3.12
CA LYS A 192 -14.92 -15.57 -3.56
C LYS A 192 -14.86 -14.08 -3.95
N GLU A 193 -15.82 -13.62 -4.75
CA GLU A 193 -15.84 -12.27 -5.29
C GLU A 193 -16.01 -11.22 -4.19
N GLN A 194 -16.83 -11.51 -3.18
CA GLN A 194 -17.02 -10.64 -2.02
C GLN A 194 -15.75 -10.52 -1.19
N ALA A 195 -15.07 -11.65 -0.94
CA ALA A 195 -13.85 -11.66 -0.17
C ALA A 195 -12.66 -11.03 -0.93
N ASP A 196 -12.55 -11.23 -2.25
CA ASP A 196 -11.56 -10.55 -3.10
C ASP A 196 -11.81 -9.03 -3.11
N PHE A 197 -13.07 -8.59 -3.21
CA PHE A 197 -13.43 -7.18 -3.12
C PHE A 197 -13.06 -6.58 -1.75
N ALA A 198 -13.29 -7.33 -0.66
CA ALA A 198 -12.91 -6.91 0.68
C ALA A 198 -11.39 -6.77 0.83
N LEU A 199 -10.59 -7.73 0.33
CA LEU A 199 -9.13 -7.63 0.31
C LEU A 199 -8.65 -6.37 -0.40
N GLU A 200 -9.17 -6.12 -1.60
CA GLU A 200 -8.81 -4.95 -2.40
C GLU A 200 -9.25 -3.64 -1.75
N ALA A 201 -10.42 -3.62 -1.11
CA ALA A 201 -10.90 -2.46 -0.36
C ALA A 201 -10.01 -2.16 0.86
N LEU A 202 -9.65 -3.20 1.63
CA LEU A 202 -8.75 -3.08 2.78
C LEU A 202 -7.36 -2.58 2.35
N ALA A 203 -6.79 -3.11 1.27
CA ALA A 203 -5.50 -2.64 0.76
C ALA A 203 -5.53 -1.16 0.36
N LYS A 204 -6.56 -0.74 -0.37
CA LYS A 204 -6.75 0.68 -0.75
C LYS A 204 -6.90 1.59 0.47
N ALA A 205 -7.67 1.16 1.46
CA ALA A 205 -7.90 1.91 2.69
C ALA A 205 -6.69 1.91 3.64
N THR A 206 -5.80 0.92 3.53
CA THR A 206 -4.55 0.87 4.30
C THR A 206 -3.48 1.77 3.69
N TYR A 207 -3.54 2.01 2.38
CA TYR A 207 -2.61 2.91 1.69
C TYR A 207 -2.99 4.40 1.84
N GLU A 208 -4.29 4.69 1.86
CA GLU A 208 -4.84 6.03 2.14
C GLU A 208 -4.61 6.43 3.59
#